data_AF-A0A3A5V8C5-F1
#
_entry.id   AF-A0A3A5V8C5-F1
#
_cell.length_a   1.000
_cell.length_b   1.000
_cell.length_c   1.000
_cell.angle_alpha   90.00
_cell.angle_beta   90.00
_cell.angle_gamma   90.00
#
_symmetry.space_group_name_H-M   'P 1'
#
loop_
_entity.id
_entity.type
_entity.pdbx_description
1 polymer ?
#
loop_
_entity_poly.entity_id
_entity_poly.type
_entity_poly.pdbx_seq_one_letter_code
_entity_poly.pdbx_strand_id
1 'polypeptide(L)'
;MAERILETGKIVVLQAQLGDWDNLNHLLVCKKSNKAVIIDPFFSDYWLNICSSNGWKLEQVWLTHSHWDHSKGIDGLQDCQIWVHRDETLRGWDGPSNQEWTNSANSF
;
A
#
# COMPACT_ATOMS: atom_id res chain seq x y z
N MET A 1 -13.29 -9.95 3.36
CA MET A 1 -13.62 -8.53 3.59
C MET A 1 -12.49 -7.92 4.41
N ALA A 2 -12.26 -6.61 4.32
CA ALA A 2 -11.22 -5.96 5.10
C ALA A 2 -11.62 -5.92 6.57
N GLU A 3 -10.76 -6.46 7.42
CA GLU A 3 -10.93 -6.52 8.87
C GLU A 3 -10.13 -5.42 9.54
N ARG A 4 -10.70 -4.79 10.57
CA ARG A 4 -9.97 -3.83 11.39
C ARG A 4 -9.14 -4.58 12.43
N ILE A 5 -7.84 -4.68 12.20
CA ILE A 5 -6.92 -5.42 13.06
C ILE A 5 -6.30 -4.56 14.17
N LEU A 6 -6.28 -3.24 14.00
CA LEU A 6 -5.78 -2.30 15.00
C LEU A 6 -6.53 -0.98 14.92
N GLU A 7 -6.88 -0.42 16.08
CA GLU A 7 -7.33 0.96 16.20
C GLU A 7 -6.81 1.59 17.49
N THR A 8 -6.27 2.79 17.35
CA THR A 8 -5.80 3.61 18.48
C THR A 8 -6.42 5.01 18.39
N GLY A 9 -5.99 5.92 19.26
CA GLY A 9 -6.29 7.35 19.11
C GLY A 9 -5.67 7.99 17.87
N LYS A 10 -4.66 7.37 17.25
CA LYS A 10 -3.86 7.96 16.17
C LYS A 10 -4.00 7.25 14.82
N ILE A 11 -4.14 5.93 14.83
CA ILE A 11 -4.09 5.09 13.62
C ILE A 11 -5.23 4.07 13.60
N VAL A 12 -5.75 3.78 12.40
CA VAL A 12 -6.57 2.60 12.10
C VAL A 12 -5.78 1.74 11.11
N VAL A 13 -5.80 0.43 11.30
CA VAL A 13 -5.22 -0.53 10.37
C VAL A 13 -6.29 -1.52 9.94
N LEU A 14 -6.51 -1.61 8.64
CA LEU A 14 -7.34 -2.64 8.03
C LEU A 14 -6.45 -3.66 7.32
N GLN A 15 -6.89 -4.92 7.29
CA GLN A 15 -6.20 -6.02 6.63
C GLN A 15 -7.18 -6.79 5.75
N ALA A 16 -6.75 -7.23 4.57
CA ALA A 16 -7.49 -8.18 3.76
C ALA A 16 -6.54 -9.12 3.03
N GLN A 17 -6.91 -10.40 2.93
CA GLN A 17 -6.31 -11.34 1.98
C GLN A 17 -7.11 -11.28 0.68
N LEU A 18 -6.41 -11.06 -0.44
CA LEU A 18 -7.03 -10.85 -1.75
C LEU A 18 -6.28 -11.64 -2.85
N GLY A 19 -7.02 -12.05 -3.88
CA GLY A 19 -6.47 -12.80 -5.01
C GLY A 19 -6.28 -14.29 -4.72
N ASP A 20 -5.89 -15.04 -5.75
CA ASP A 20 -5.80 -16.51 -5.71
C ASP A 20 -4.65 -17.05 -4.84
N TRP A 21 -3.75 -16.17 -4.40
CA TRP A 21 -2.56 -16.48 -3.60
C TRP A 21 -2.60 -15.85 -2.20
N ASP A 22 -3.78 -15.40 -1.77
CA ASP A 22 -4.00 -14.78 -0.45
C ASP A 22 -3.06 -13.61 -0.16
N ASN A 23 -2.84 -12.74 -1.15
CA ASN A 23 -1.97 -11.58 -1.02
C ASN A 23 -2.47 -10.69 0.14
N LEU A 24 -1.59 -10.46 1.12
CA LEU A 24 -1.96 -9.85 2.39
C LEU A 24 -1.75 -8.33 2.36
N ASN A 25 -2.85 -7.61 2.16
CA ASN A 25 -2.86 -6.17 2.01
C ASN A 25 -3.12 -5.49 3.35
N HIS A 26 -2.51 -4.32 3.58
CA HIS A 26 -2.74 -3.52 4.79
C HIS A 26 -3.01 -2.05 4.45
N LEU A 27 -4.15 -1.53 4.88
CA LEU A 27 -4.47 -0.10 4.79
C LEU A 27 -4.23 0.57 6.15
N LEU A 28 -3.31 1.52 6.20
CA LEU A 28 -3.03 2.32 7.39
C LEU A 28 -3.64 3.71 7.22
N VAL A 29 -4.38 4.17 8.22
CA VAL A 29 -5.09 5.46 8.19
C VAL A 29 -4.69 6.33 9.38
N CYS A 30 -4.27 7.55 9.11
CA CYS A 30 -4.00 8.56 10.13
C CYS A 30 -5.30 9.25 10.56
N LYS A 31 -5.78 9.01 11.79
CA LYS A 31 -7.05 9.55 12.31
C LYS A 31 -7.08 11.08 12.42
N LYS A 32 -5.91 11.73 12.51
CA LYS A 32 -5.82 13.20 12.56
C LYS A 32 -6.08 13.86 11.20
N SER A 33 -5.64 13.22 10.11
CA SER A 33 -5.63 13.83 8.77
C SER A 33 -6.57 13.15 7.78
N ASN A 34 -7.11 11.98 8.13
CA ASN A 34 -7.86 11.09 7.24
C ASN A 34 -7.07 10.66 5.99
N LYS A 35 -5.75 10.82 5.99
CA LYS A 35 -4.89 10.29 4.94
C LYS A 35 -4.58 8.83 5.20
N ALA A 36 -4.49 8.07 4.11
CA ALA A 36 -4.23 6.64 4.13
C ALA A 36 -3.07 6.25 3.21
N VAL A 37 -2.43 5.15 3.57
CA VAL A 37 -1.46 4.42 2.75
C VAL A 37 -1.89 2.96 2.65
N ILE A 38 -1.79 2.40 1.44
CA ILE A 38 -1.98 0.98 1.20
C ILE A 38 -0.63 0.30 1.02
N ILE A 39 -0.45 -0.85 1.68
CA ILE A 39 0.72 -1.69 1.56
C ILE A 39 0.37 -2.90 0.69
N ASP A 40 1.19 -3.14 -0.33
CA ASP A 40 1.08 -4.25 -1.28
C ASP A 40 -0.33 -4.44 -1.88
N PRO A 41 -0.92 -3.43 -2.56
CA PRO A 41 -2.28 -3.52 -3.05
C PRO A 41 -2.45 -4.59 -4.14
N PHE A 42 -3.46 -5.45 -4.00
CA PHE A 42 -3.84 -6.40 -5.07
C PHE A 42 -4.93 -5.84 -6.01
N PHE A 43 -5.98 -5.21 -5.46
CA PHE A 43 -7.07 -4.58 -6.23
C PHE A 43 -7.21 -3.09 -5.85
N SER A 44 -6.91 -2.18 -6.78
CA SER A 44 -7.00 -0.73 -6.55
C SER A 44 -8.39 -0.28 -6.11
N ASP A 45 -9.42 -0.69 -6.87
CA ASP A 45 -10.80 -0.24 -6.67
C ASP A 45 -11.35 -0.66 -5.31
N TYR A 46 -10.93 -1.83 -4.82
CA TYR A 46 -11.29 -2.33 -3.51
C TYR A 46 -10.88 -1.34 -2.40
N TRP A 47 -9.62 -0.90 -2.43
CA TRP A 47 -9.07 0.02 -1.44
C TRP A 47 -9.55 1.47 -1.62
N LEU A 48 -9.71 1.92 -2.87
CA LEU A 48 -10.31 3.22 -3.19
C LEU A 48 -11.74 3.32 -2.68
N ASN A 49 -12.55 2.27 -2.86
CA ASN A 49 -13.93 2.23 -2.38
C ASN A 49 -14.01 2.23 -0.85
N ILE A 50 -13.14 1.49 -0.17
CA ILE A 50 -13.02 1.53 1.30
C ILE A 50 -12.66 2.94 1.77
N CYS A 51 -11.66 3.58 1.16
CA CYS A 51 -11.25 4.93 1.55
C CYS A 51 -12.38 5.94 1.33
N SER A 52 -12.98 5.94 0.13
CA SER A 52 -14.08 6.84 -0.24
C SER A 52 -15.27 6.71 0.72
N SER A 53 -15.67 5.48 1.05
CA SER A 53 -16.81 5.20 1.94
C SER A 53 -16.58 5.63 3.39
N ASN A 54 -15.32 5.80 3.81
CA ASN A 54 -14.95 6.26 5.16
C ASN A 54 -14.49 7.73 5.19
N GLY A 55 -14.52 8.44 4.07
CA GLY A 55 -14.01 9.81 3.97
C GLY A 55 -12.48 9.90 4.13
N TRP A 56 -11.75 8.84 3.79
CA TRP A 56 -10.30 8.81 3.81
C TRP A 56 -9.72 9.11 2.42
N LYS A 57 -8.57 9.76 2.39
CA LYS A 57 -7.80 10.02 1.17
C LYS A 57 -6.64 9.05 1.08
N LEU A 58 -6.69 8.10 0.15
CA LEU A 58 -5.53 7.29 -0.22
C LEU A 58 -4.53 8.19 -0.94
N GLU A 59 -3.34 8.37 -0.36
CA GLU A 59 -2.30 9.28 -0.88
C GLU A 59 -1.03 8.53 -1.28
N GLN A 60 -0.80 7.36 -0.69
CA GLN A 60 0.44 6.61 -0.88
C GLN A 60 0.16 5.12 -1.08
N VAL A 61 1.07 4.49 -1.82
CA VAL A 61 1.22 3.06 -1.99
C VAL A 61 2.64 2.71 -1.55
N TRP A 62 2.80 1.75 -0.65
CA TRP A 62 4.11 1.24 -0.25
C TRP A 62 4.22 -0.22 -0.66
N LEU A 63 5.28 -0.53 -1.40
CA LEU A 63 5.63 -1.91 -1.73
C LEU A 63 6.69 -2.40 -0.76
N THR A 64 6.42 -3.54 -0.13
CA THR A 64 7.42 -4.23 0.70
C THR A 64 8.52 -4.83 -0.16
N HIS A 65 8.13 -5.34 -1.33
CA HIS A 65 8.97 -5.88 -2.40
C HIS A 65 8.16 -5.91 -3.70
N SER A 66 8.82 -6.22 -4.82
CA SER A 66 8.29 -6.01 -6.18
C SER A 66 7.81 -7.29 -6.87
N HIS A 67 7.39 -8.30 -6.11
CA HIS A 67 6.70 -9.46 -6.69
C HIS A 67 5.37 -9.01 -7.30
N TRP A 68 5.03 -9.62 -8.44
CA TRP A 68 3.94 -9.15 -9.31
C TRP A 68 2.58 -9.05 -8.62
N ASP A 69 2.29 -9.94 -7.66
CA ASP A 69 1.01 -9.98 -6.95
C ASP A 69 0.92 -8.90 -5.86
N HIS A 70 2.05 -8.50 -5.26
CA HIS A 70 2.14 -7.38 -4.32
C HIS A 70 2.06 -6.02 -5.01
N SER A 71 2.40 -5.95 -6.29
CA SER A 71 2.35 -4.73 -7.09
C SER A 71 1.12 -4.62 -8.00
N LYS A 72 0.26 -5.64 -8.04
CA LYS A 72 -0.81 -5.77 -9.04
C LYS A 72 -1.81 -4.60 -9.03
N GLY A 73 -2.12 -4.07 -7.86
CA GLY A 73 -3.08 -2.99 -7.67
C GLY A 73 -2.52 -1.59 -7.95
N ILE A 74 -1.24 -1.45 -8.31
CA ILE A 74 -0.62 -0.13 -8.55
C ILE A 74 -1.21 0.56 -9.77
N ASP A 75 -1.60 -0.18 -10.80
CA ASP A 75 -2.06 0.39 -12.07
C ASP A 75 -3.24 1.35 -11.91
N GLY A 76 -4.13 1.08 -10.94
CA GLY A 76 -5.25 1.96 -10.60
C GLY A 76 -4.94 3.04 -9.57
N LEU A 77 -3.68 3.21 -9.17
CA LEU A 77 -3.23 4.10 -8.09
C LEU A 77 -2.09 5.05 -8.52
N GLN A 78 -1.92 5.29 -9.82
CA GLN A 78 -0.81 6.11 -10.35
C GLN A 78 -0.86 7.59 -9.91
N ASP A 79 -2.02 8.08 -9.46
CA ASP A 79 -2.17 9.42 -8.85
C ASP A 79 -1.63 9.50 -7.41
N CYS A 80 -1.30 8.35 -6.80
CA CYS A 80 -0.69 8.29 -5.47
C CYS A 80 0.84 8.37 -5.55
N GLN A 81 1.47 8.61 -4.40
CA GLN A 81 2.91 8.39 -4.26
C GLN A 81 3.16 6.89 -4.15
N ILE A 82 3.86 6.31 -5.12
CA ILE A 82 4.21 4.90 -5.17
C ILE A 82 5.67 4.76 -4.72
N TRP A 83 5.84 4.26 -3.50
CA TRP A 83 7.13 4.03 -2.88
C TRP A 83 7.57 2.58 -3.07
N VAL A 84 8.74 2.39 -3.66
CA VAL A 84 9.45 1.11 -3.74
C VAL A 84 10.89 1.31 -3.29
N HIS A 85 11.57 0.28 -2.80
CA HIS A 85 13.00 0.39 -2.55
C HIS A 85 13.77 0.40 -3.88
N ARG A 86 14.75 1.30 -4.04
CA ARG A 86 15.52 1.44 -5.30
C ARG A 86 16.14 0.11 -5.77
N ASP A 87 16.56 -0.72 -4.81
CA ASP A 87 17.25 -1.99 -5.08
C ASP A 87 16.31 -3.05 -5.70
N GLU A 88 14.99 -2.85 -5.71
CA GLU A 88 14.08 -3.76 -6.40
C GLU A 88 14.32 -3.75 -7.93
N THR A 89 14.90 -2.67 -8.48
CA THR A 89 15.37 -2.64 -9.88
C THR A 89 16.47 -3.68 -10.14
N LEU A 90 17.31 -3.98 -9.15
CA LEU A 90 18.33 -5.05 -9.21
C LEU A 90 17.70 -6.45 -9.22
N ARG A 91 16.42 -6.54 -8.85
CA ARG A 91 15.61 -7.78 -8.84
C ARG A 91 14.66 -7.88 -10.03
N GLY A 92 14.80 -6.97 -11.00
CA GLY A 92 14.02 -6.99 -12.24
C GLY A 92 12.72 -6.19 -12.19
N TRP A 93 12.52 -5.33 -11.19
CA TRP A 93 11.40 -4.38 -11.19
C TRP A 93 11.58 -3.29 -12.26
N ASP A 94 10.61 -3.18 -13.16
CA ASP A 94 10.48 -2.12 -14.17
C ASP A 94 9.11 -1.40 -14.11
N GLY A 95 8.30 -1.72 -13.11
CA GLY A 95 6.96 -1.18 -12.94
C GLY A 95 6.92 0.24 -12.34
N PRO A 96 5.71 0.80 -12.15
CA PRO A 96 5.55 2.19 -11.71
C PRO A 96 6.16 2.44 -10.33
N SER A 97 7.06 3.41 -10.24
CA SER A 97 7.52 4.02 -9.00
C SER A 97 7.78 5.50 -9.26
N ASN A 98 7.25 6.35 -8.39
CA ASN A 98 7.48 7.80 -8.45
C ASN A 98 8.13 8.35 -7.17
N GLN A 99 8.42 7.49 -6.20
CA GLN A 99 9.18 7.74 -4.99
C GLN A 99 10.02 6.50 -4.64
N GLU A 100 11.23 6.71 -4.11
CA GLU A 100 12.14 5.62 -3.79
C GLU A 100 12.65 5.69 -2.35
N TRP A 101 12.70 4.52 -1.70
CA TRP A 101 13.50 4.37 -0.48
C TRP A 101 14.97 4.11 -0.85
N THR A 102 15.86 4.84 -0.19
CA THR A 102 17.32 4.78 -0.45
C THR A 102 18.13 4.44 0.80
N ASN A 103 17.47 3.98 1.86
CA ASN A 103 18.12 3.66 3.12
C ASN A 103 19.09 2.48 2.92
N SER A 104 20.16 2.45 3.72
CA SER A 104 21.08 1.31 3.68
C SER A 104 20.44 0.12 4.40
N ALA A 105 20.77 -1.10 3.95
CA ALA A 105 20.34 -2.29 4.67
C ALA A 105 20.82 -2.25 6.12
N ASN A 106 19.91 -2.53 7.06
CA ASN A 106 20.16 -2.53 8.51
C ASN A 106 20.55 -1.16 9.12
N SER A 107 20.10 -0.04 8.54
CA SER A 107 20.17 1.28 9.19
C SER A 107 18.89 1.59 9.96
N PHE A 108 19.01 2.03 11.22
CA PHE A 108 17.90 2.43 12.10
C PHE A 108 17.90 3.94 12.33
#